data_AF-A0A8B7IPV9-F1
#
_entry.id   AF-A0A8B7IPV9-F1
#
_cell.length_a   1.000
_cell.length_b   1.000
_cell.length_c   1.000
_cell.angle_alpha   90.00
_cell.angle_beta   90.00
_cell.angle_gamma   90.00
#
_symmetry.space_group_name_H-M   'P 1'
#
loop_
_entity.id
_entity.type
_entity.pdbx_description
1 polymer ?
#
loop_
_entity_poly.entity_id
_entity_poly.type
_entity_poly.pdbx_seq_one_letter_code
_entity_poly.pdbx_strand_id
1 'polypeptide(L)'
;CAQLLICVKLTPLLLLYNRIKASSLKLRFCTNETQATREKFVKKLQGLGFDISVDEVTAPAPAACRVLKERNLRPHLLVHNDVVPEFAEIDKANPNCVVIGDAADNFSYANLNEAFRVLIGLENPVLISLGRGRYYKETDGLKLDVGAYMKALEYACDIQAEVVGKPAKMFFESALAELGVQPQQAIMIGDDIVNDVGGAQQCGMRALQVRTGKYRSVDTIQPALRMGHRGRRGNNSR
;
A
#
# COMPACT_ATOMS: atom_id res chain seq x y z
N CYS A 1 23.90 11.89 4.67
CA CYS A 1 23.53 11.44 3.31
C CYS A 1 22.42 10.40 3.39
N ALA A 2 21.34 10.63 2.65
CA ALA A 2 20.08 9.87 2.53
C ALA A 2 19.08 9.98 3.71
N GLN A 3 17.94 10.61 3.44
CA GLN A 3 16.73 10.62 4.28
C GLN A 3 15.51 10.58 3.33
N LEU A 4 15.00 9.38 3.05
CA LEU A 4 13.76 9.21 2.27
C LEU A 4 12.57 9.63 3.11
N LEU A 5 11.65 10.47 2.60
CA LEU A 5 10.33 10.71 3.20
C LEU A 5 9.26 9.98 2.38
N ILE A 6 8.29 9.36 3.05
CA ILE A 6 7.09 8.79 2.42
C ILE A 6 5.89 9.40 3.13
N CYS A 7 4.87 9.94 2.46
CA CYS A 7 3.75 10.60 3.16
C CYS A 7 2.38 10.48 2.45
N VAL A 8 1.28 10.50 3.23
CA VAL A 8 -0.11 10.53 2.76
C VAL A 8 -0.96 11.57 3.55
N LYS A 9 -1.64 12.47 2.80
CA LYS A 9 -2.79 13.39 3.07
C LYS A 9 -2.62 14.70 3.91
N LEU A 10 -3.30 15.76 3.41
CA LEU A 10 -3.14 17.23 3.63
C LEU A 10 -3.72 17.77 4.96
N THR A 11 -3.36 18.94 5.51
CA THR A 11 -2.70 20.17 5.02
C THR A 11 -1.94 20.76 6.23
N PRO A 12 -0.66 20.40 6.38
CA PRO A 12 0.45 21.32 6.11
C PRO A 12 1.48 20.70 5.15
N LEU A 13 1.07 19.65 4.44
CA LEU A 13 1.96 18.78 3.69
C LEU A 13 2.67 19.47 2.52
N LEU A 14 2.03 20.44 1.86
CA LEU A 14 2.61 21.06 0.66
C LEU A 14 3.88 21.87 0.96
N LEU A 15 3.92 22.58 2.09
CA LEU A 15 5.13 23.30 2.51
C LEU A 15 6.27 22.34 2.89
N LEU A 16 5.95 21.26 3.60
CA LEU A 16 6.93 20.22 3.92
C LEU A 16 7.43 19.52 2.65
N TYR A 17 6.53 19.20 1.73
CA TYR A 17 6.81 18.61 0.43
C TYR A 17 7.78 19.48 -0.37
N ASN A 18 7.48 20.77 -0.53
CA ASN A 18 8.33 21.71 -1.27
C ASN A 18 9.71 21.83 -0.62
N ARG A 19 9.79 21.85 0.72
CA ARG A 19 11.08 21.84 1.44
C ARG A 19 11.90 20.58 1.19
N ILE A 20 11.25 19.42 1.06
CA ILE A 20 11.93 18.16 0.78
C ILE A 20 12.36 18.08 -0.68
N LYS A 21 11.51 18.49 -1.63
CA LYS A 21 11.88 18.56 -3.05
C LYS A 21 13.03 19.55 -3.31
N ALA A 22 13.11 20.63 -2.54
CA ALA A 22 14.21 21.59 -2.60
C ALA A 22 15.51 21.10 -1.93
N SER A 23 15.49 19.93 -1.29
CA SER A 23 16.65 19.33 -0.63
C SER A 23 17.28 18.23 -1.50
N SER A 24 18.42 17.68 -1.06
CA SER A 24 19.05 16.52 -1.72
C SER A 24 18.42 15.17 -1.36
N LEU A 25 17.26 15.19 -0.70
CA LEU A 25 16.55 14.00 -0.26
C LEU A 25 15.74 13.40 -1.40
N LYS A 26 15.83 12.07 -1.53
CA LYS A 26 14.92 11.32 -2.38
C LYS A 26 13.54 11.24 -1.70
N LEU A 27 12.47 11.33 -2.49
CA LEU A 27 11.10 11.28 -2.00
C LEU A 27 10.33 10.21 -2.76
N ARG A 28 9.47 9.46 -2.06
CA ARG A 28 8.59 8.47 -2.68
C ARG A 28 7.24 8.46 -1.99
N PHE A 29 6.17 8.52 -2.76
CA PHE A 29 4.81 8.40 -2.25
C PHE A 29 4.39 6.94 -2.26
N CYS A 30 4.10 6.39 -1.08
CA CYS A 30 3.62 5.02 -0.96
C CYS A 30 2.15 5.01 -0.58
N THR A 31 1.32 4.50 -1.48
CA THR A 31 -0.13 4.42 -1.29
C THR A 31 -0.59 2.96 -1.27
N ASN A 32 -1.71 2.71 -0.57
CA ASN A 32 -2.49 1.47 -0.70
C ASN A 32 -3.72 1.71 -1.59
N GLU A 33 -3.65 2.69 -2.49
CA GLU A 33 -4.70 2.95 -3.47
C GLU A 33 -4.87 1.71 -4.36
N THR A 34 -6.09 1.19 -4.41
CA THR A 34 -6.44 0.01 -5.22
C THR A 34 -7.69 0.23 -6.06
N GLN A 35 -8.30 1.43 -5.97
CA GLN A 35 -9.47 1.79 -6.75
C GLN A 35 -9.12 2.62 -7.98
N ALA A 36 -7.92 3.22 -8.07
CA ALA A 36 -7.52 4.07 -9.18
C ALA A 36 -6.07 3.83 -9.63
N THR A 37 -5.76 4.17 -10.88
CA THR A 37 -4.38 4.15 -11.40
C THR A 37 -3.49 5.21 -10.73
N ARG A 38 -2.17 5.00 -10.80
CA ARG A 38 -1.17 5.98 -10.37
C ARG A 38 -1.30 7.30 -11.12
N GLU A 39 -1.64 7.29 -12.40
CA GLU A 39 -1.86 8.52 -13.18
C GLU A 39 -3.03 9.33 -12.61
N LYS A 40 -4.15 8.68 -12.27
CA LYS A 40 -5.30 9.34 -11.64
C LYS A 40 -4.93 9.89 -10.26
N PHE A 41 -4.18 9.11 -9.47
CA PHE A 41 -3.67 9.53 -8.16
C PHE A 41 -2.75 10.76 -8.27
N VAL A 42 -1.80 10.74 -9.20
CA VAL A 42 -0.87 11.85 -9.48
C VAL A 42 -1.64 13.09 -9.92
N LYS A 43 -2.56 12.98 -10.88
CA LYS A 43 -3.39 14.11 -11.34
C LYS A 43 -4.16 14.76 -10.19
N LYS A 44 -4.70 13.95 -9.26
CA LYS A 44 -5.36 14.45 -8.06
C LYS A 44 -4.42 15.25 -7.16
N LEU A 45 -3.19 14.77 -6.93
CA LEU A 45 -2.20 15.48 -6.14
C LEU A 45 -1.69 16.75 -6.85
N GLN A 46 -1.52 16.72 -8.17
CA GLN A 46 -1.18 17.89 -8.97
C GLN A 46 -2.26 18.98 -8.86
N GLY A 47 -3.55 18.59 -8.89
CA GLY A 47 -4.67 19.51 -8.64
C GLY A 47 -4.67 20.12 -7.23
N LEU A 48 -3.91 19.56 -6.29
CA LEU A 48 -3.72 20.08 -4.94
C LEU A 48 -2.39 20.87 -4.78
N GLY A 49 -1.67 21.09 -5.88
CA GLY A 49 -0.44 21.88 -5.93
C GLY A 49 0.87 21.10 -5.78
N PHE A 50 0.84 19.76 -5.74
CA PHE A 50 2.06 18.94 -5.66
C PHE A 50 2.70 18.76 -7.05
N ASP A 51 3.99 19.09 -7.16
CA ASP A 51 4.80 18.82 -8.36
C ASP A 51 5.35 17.37 -8.35
N ILE A 52 4.45 16.40 -8.54
CA ILE A 52 4.72 14.96 -8.43
C ILE A 52 4.55 14.26 -9.78
N SER A 53 5.39 13.25 -10.07
CA SER A 53 5.25 12.34 -11.22
C SER A 53 4.81 10.92 -10.84
N VAL A 54 4.41 10.12 -11.84
CA VAL A 54 4.00 8.71 -11.65
C VAL A 54 5.15 7.85 -11.11
N ASP A 55 6.39 8.13 -11.52
CA ASP A 55 7.59 7.42 -11.05
C ASP A 55 7.91 7.69 -9.58
N GLU A 56 7.33 8.75 -9.01
CA GLU A 56 7.43 9.06 -7.58
C GLU A 56 6.34 8.34 -6.76
N VAL A 57 5.55 7.43 -7.34
CA VAL A 57 4.46 6.71 -6.66
C VAL A 57 4.69 5.20 -6.66
N THR A 58 4.73 4.61 -5.46
CA THR A 58 4.64 3.17 -5.24
C THR A 58 3.21 2.82 -4.82
N ALA A 59 2.58 1.90 -5.56
CA ALA A 59 1.22 1.42 -5.32
C ALA A 59 1.18 -0.12 -5.45
N PRO A 60 0.13 -0.80 -4.95
CA PRO A 60 0.07 -2.27 -4.95
C PRO A 60 -0.10 -2.88 -6.35
N ALA A 61 -0.83 -2.25 -7.26
CA ALA A 61 -1.10 -2.83 -8.58
C ALA A 61 0.18 -3.08 -9.41
N PRO A 62 1.13 -2.13 -9.54
CA PRO A 62 2.42 -2.41 -10.18
C PRO A 62 3.22 -3.54 -9.53
N ALA A 63 3.15 -3.69 -8.21
CA ALA A 63 3.81 -4.78 -7.50
C ALA A 63 3.17 -6.14 -7.85
N ALA A 64 1.83 -6.21 -7.92
CA ALA A 64 1.14 -7.39 -8.43
C ALA A 64 1.54 -7.69 -9.88
N CYS A 65 1.55 -6.70 -10.77
CA CYS A 65 1.99 -6.87 -12.16
C CYS A 65 3.40 -7.44 -12.28
N ARG A 66 4.33 -7.04 -11.40
CA ARG A 66 5.68 -7.61 -11.35
C ARG A 66 5.65 -9.10 -10.98
N VAL A 67 4.94 -9.45 -9.90
CA VAL A 67 4.80 -10.85 -9.45
C VAL A 67 4.16 -11.71 -10.55
N LEU A 68 3.14 -11.19 -11.24
CA LEU A 68 2.46 -11.89 -12.33
C LEU A 68 3.43 -12.18 -13.50
N LYS A 69 4.24 -11.20 -13.89
CA LYS A 69 5.24 -11.36 -14.96
C LYS A 69 6.35 -12.32 -14.56
N GLU A 70 6.92 -12.18 -13.37
CA GLU A 70 8.02 -13.04 -12.88
C GLU A 70 7.61 -14.51 -12.77
N ARG A 71 6.34 -14.78 -12.47
CA ARG A 71 5.80 -16.12 -12.28
C ARG A 71 4.97 -16.64 -13.47
N ASN A 72 4.91 -15.89 -14.58
CA ASN A 72 4.08 -16.19 -15.76
C ASN A 72 2.61 -16.51 -15.41
N LEU A 73 2.04 -15.72 -14.49
CA LEU A 73 0.66 -15.84 -14.05
C LEU A 73 -0.26 -14.95 -14.89
N ARG A 74 -1.47 -15.46 -15.15
CA ARG A 74 -2.57 -14.80 -15.86
C ARG A 74 -3.75 -14.67 -14.91
N PRO A 75 -4.11 -13.46 -14.47
CA PRO A 75 -5.08 -13.31 -13.40
C PRO A 75 -6.51 -13.23 -13.92
N HIS A 76 -7.43 -13.80 -13.14
CA HIS A 76 -8.79 -13.31 -13.06
C HIS A 76 -8.78 -12.10 -12.11
N LEU A 77 -9.24 -10.94 -12.58
CA LEU A 77 -9.20 -9.68 -11.82
C LEU A 77 -10.53 -9.46 -11.10
N LEU A 78 -10.48 -9.45 -9.76
CA LEU A 78 -11.56 -8.94 -8.91
C LEU A 78 -11.10 -7.61 -8.27
N VAL A 79 -11.17 -6.55 -9.05
CA VAL A 79 -10.66 -5.21 -8.70
C VAL A 79 -11.65 -4.13 -9.14
N HIS A 80 -11.42 -2.89 -8.72
CA HIS A 80 -12.19 -1.75 -9.21
C HIS A 80 -11.92 -1.48 -10.70
N ASN A 81 -12.94 -1.07 -11.45
CA ASN A 81 -12.80 -0.83 -12.90
C ASN A 81 -11.72 0.23 -13.22
N ASP A 82 -11.56 1.22 -12.36
CA ASP A 82 -10.57 2.29 -12.56
C ASP A 82 -9.11 1.87 -12.31
N VAL A 83 -8.85 0.70 -11.72
CA VAL A 83 -7.48 0.16 -11.59
C VAL A 83 -7.12 -0.84 -12.68
N VAL A 84 -8.10 -1.38 -13.42
CA VAL A 84 -7.88 -2.32 -14.53
C VAL A 84 -6.81 -1.84 -15.54
N PRO A 85 -6.70 -0.54 -15.89
CA PRO A 85 -5.65 -0.09 -16.81
C PRO A 85 -4.22 -0.33 -16.33
N GLU A 86 -3.95 -0.45 -15.01
CA GLU A 86 -2.61 -0.83 -14.49
C GLU A 86 -2.21 -2.27 -14.89
N PHE A 87 -3.19 -3.10 -15.28
CA PHE A 87 -3.02 -4.48 -15.72
C PHE A 87 -3.16 -4.64 -17.24
N ALA A 88 -3.08 -3.56 -18.02
CA ALA A 88 -3.25 -3.60 -19.48
C ALA A 88 -2.29 -4.60 -20.15
N GLU A 89 -1.01 -4.55 -19.76
CA GLU A 89 0.09 -5.38 -20.30
C GLU A 89 0.16 -6.81 -19.74
N ILE A 90 -0.82 -7.23 -18.92
CA ILE A 90 -0.87 -8.56 -18.33
C ILE A 90 -1.81 -9.44 -19.14
N ASP A 91 -1.37 -10.63 -19.56
CA ASP A 91 -2.28 -11.60 -20.18
C ASP A 91 -3.30 -12.11 -19.15
N LYS A 92 -4.58 -12.12 -19.55
CA LYS A 92 -5.73 -12.50 -18.72
C LYS A 92 -6.49 -13.70 -19.30
N ALA A 93 -6.05 -14.24 -20.43
CA ALA A 93 -6.65 -15.43 -21.03
C ALA A 93 -6.38 -16.67 -20.18
N ASN A 94 -7.33 -17.60 -20.09
CA ASN A 94 -7.21 -18.84 -19.33
C ASN A 94 -6.57 -18.63 -17.93
N PRO A 95 -7.27 -17.93 -17.01
CA PRO A 95 -6.71 -17.54 -15.72
C PRO A 95 -6.14 -18.72 -14.93
N ASN A 96 -4.96 -18.50 -14.34
CA ASN A 96 -4.30 -19.45 -13.44
C ASN A 96 -3.99 -18.86 -12.05
N CYS A 97 -4.55 -17.69 -11.75
CA CYS A 97 -4.55 -17.08 -10.44
C CYS A 97 -5.70 -16.07 -10.33
N VAL A 98 -5.94 -15.57 -9.12
CA VAL A 98 -6.85 -14.43 -8.88
C VAL A 98 -6.06 -13.27 -8.29
N VAL A 99 -6.32 -12.06 -8.78
CA VAL A 99 -5.89 -10.81 -8.13
C VAL A 99 -7.12 -10.13 -7.56
N ILE A 100 -7.12 -9.86 -6.26
CA ILE A 100 -8.19 -9.16 -5.55
C ILE A 100 -7.72 -7.82 -5.00
N GLY A 101 -8.42 -6.75 -5.34
CA GLY A 101 -8.25 -5.40 -4.82
C GLY A 101 -9.57 -4.88 -4.28
N ASP A 102 -9.60 -3.68 -3.70
CA ASP A 102 -10.88 -3.07 -3.37
C ASP A 102 -11.68 -2.88 -4.66
N ALA A 103 -12.79 -3.61 -4.78
CA ALA A 103 -13.61 -3.68 -5.97
C ALA A 103 -14.94 -2.91 -5.79
N ALA A 104 -15.17 -2.29 -4.63
CA ALA A 104 -16.40 -1.58 -4.29
C ALA A 104 -17.66 -2.42 -4.66
N ASP A 105 -18.54 -1.90 -5.50
CA ASP A 105 -19.77 -2.57 -5.93
C ASP A 105 -19.52 -3.87 -6.71
N ASN A 106 -18.30 -4.08 -7.25
CA ASN A 106 -17.92 -5.35 -7.86
C ASN A 106 -17.71 -6.48 -6.84
N PHE A 107 -17.72 -6.21 -5.52
CA PHE A 107 -17.81 -7.25 -4.48
C PHE A 107 -19.22 -7.84 -4.37
N SER A 108 -19.74 -8.31 -5.50
CA SER A 108 -21.00 -9.04 -5.57
C SER A 108 -20.78 -10.54 -5.32
N TYR A 109 -21.85 -11.24 -4.91
CA TYR A 109 -21.81 -12.71 -4.81
C TYR A 109 -21.36 -13.35 -6.13
N ALA A 110 -21.87 -12.86 -7.26
CA ALA A 110 -21.54 -13.39 -8.57
C ALA A 110 -20.04 -13.32 -8.85
N ASN A 111 -19.44 -12.15 -8.68
CA ASN A 111 -18.01 -11.94 -8.98
C ASN A 111 -17.09 -12.69 -7.99
N LEU A 112 -17.46 -12.75 -6.70
CA LEU A 112 -16.74 -13.57 -5.73
C LEU A 112 -16.82 -15.06 -6.08
N ASN A 113 -17.99 -15.53 -6.51
CA ASN A 113 -18.18 -16.92 -6.89
C ASN A 113 -17.43 -17.28 -8.19
N GLU A 114 -17.25 -16.34 -9.11
CA GLU A 114 -16.37 -16.51 -10.28
C GLU A 114 -14.89 -16.63 -9.86
N ALA A 115 -14.41 -15.71 -9.03
CA ALA A 115 -13.05 -15.79 -8.48
C ALA A 115 -12.82 -17.10 -7.70
N PHE A 116 -13.79 -17.52 -6.88
CA PHE A 116 -13.77 -18.81 -6.19
C PHE A 116 -13.68 -19.99 -7.17
N ARG A 117 -14.49 -20.03 -8.22
CA ARG A 117 -14.47 -21.09 -9.23
C ARG A 117 -13.13 -21.19 -9.95
N VAL A 118 -12.50 -20.05 -10.23
CA VAL A 118 -11.13 -20.03 -10.76
C VAL A 118 -10.18 -20.68 -9.76
N LEU A 119 -10.18 -20.25 -8.51
CA LEU A 119 -9.25 -20.77 -7.49
C LEU A 119 -9.44 -22.27 -7.23
N ILE A 120 -10.66 -22.71 -6.93
CA ILE A 120 -10.93 -24.09 -6.54
C ILE A 120 -10.70 -25.10 -7.69
N GLY A 121 -10.72 -24.63 -8.94
CA GLY A 121 -10.45 -25.45 -10.11
C GLY A 121 -8.97 -25.61 -10.46
N LEU A 122 -8.06 -24.89 -9.79
CA LEU A 122 -6.63 -24.95 -10.04
C LEU A 122 -5.97 -26.01 -9.15
N GLU A 123 -5.00 -26.74 -9.69
CA GLU A 123 -4.14 -27.66 -8.92
C GLU A 123 -3.28 -26.89 -7.90
N ASN A 124 -2.79 -25.71 -8.31
CA ASN A 124 -1.97 -24.83 -7.48
C ASN A 124 -2.60 -23.42 -7.43
N PRO A 125 -3.64 -23.22 -6.61
CA PRO A 125 -4.35 -21.95 -6.53
C PRO A 125 -3.46 -20.83 -5.99
N VAL A 126 -3.40 -19.72 -6.72
CA VAL A 126 -2.69 -18.50 -6.30
C VAL A 126 -3.69 -17.36 -6.16
N LEU A 127 -3.79 -16.82 -4.95
CA LEU A 127 -4.59 -15.63 -4.64
C LEU A 127 -3.64 -14.48 -4.26
N ILE A 128 -3.58 -13.44 -5.09
CA ILE A 128 -2.80 -12.23 -4.82
C ILE A 128 -3.77 -11.14 -4.36
N SER A 129 -3.49 -10.52 -3.21
CA SER A 129 -4.29 -9.38 -2.74
C SER A 129 -3.51 -8.07 -2.78
N LEU A 130 -4.14 -7.03 -3.33
CA LEU A 130 -3.57 -5.68 -3.39
C LEU A 130 -3.55 -4.99 -2.02
N GLY A 131 -4.26 -5.53 -1.02
CA GLY A 131 -4.32 -4.98 0.33
C GLY A 131 -4.77 -6.02 1.35
N ARG A 132 -4.85 -5.62 2.63
CA ARG A 132 -5.39 -6.48 3.71
C ARG A 132 -6.19 -5.68 4.74
N GLY A 133 -6.65 -4.49 4.35
CA GLY A 133 -7.41 -3.63 5.23
C GLY A 133 -8.74 -4.27 5.60
N ARG A 134 -9.19 -4.04 6.84
CA ARG A 134 -10.49 -4.56 7.32
C ARG A 134 -11.63 -3.66 6.88
N TYR A 135 -11.40 -2.35 6.96
CA TYR A 135 -12.34 -1.29 6.63
C TYR A 135 -11.59 0.03 6.47
N TYR A 136 -12.23 1.00 5.85
CA TYR A 136 -11.79 2.39 5.77
C TYR A 136 -12.94 3.36 6.06
N LYS A 137 -12.62 4.65 6.26
CA LYS A 137 -13.62 5.69 6.57
C LYS A 137 -13.80 6.61 5.36
N GLU A 138 -15.05 6.78 4.94
CA GLU A 138 -15.50 7.80 3.99
C GLU A 138 -16.37 8.86 4.67
N THR A 139 -16.90 9.79 3.86
CA THR A 139 -17.77 10.88 4.31
C THR A 139 -19.08 10.40 4.90
N ASP A 140 -19.60 9.28 4.39
CA ASP A 140 -20.88 8.67 4.77
C ASP A 140 -20.76 7.59 5.86
N GLY A 141 -19.56 7.08 6.14
CA GLY A 141 -19.35 6.11 7.21
C GLY A 141 -18.13 5.22 7.05
N LEU A 142 -18.13 4.10 7.80
CA LEU A 142 -17.14 3.04 7.63
C LEU A 142 -17.57 2.13 6.47
N LYS A 143 -16.62 1.82 5.58
CA LYS A 143 -16.79 0.91 4.46
C LYS A 143 -15.89 -0.31 4.62
N LEU A 144 -16.38 -1.50 4.25
CA LEU A 144 -15.55 -2.70 4.20
C LEU A 144 -14.44 -2.53 3.18
N ASP A 145 -13.29 -3.12 3.47
CA ASP A 145 -12.10 -3.10 2.60
C ASP A 145 -11.82 -4.54 2.11
N VAL A 146 -10.90 -4.69 1.16
CA VAL A 146 -10.58 -5.94 0.46
C VAL A 146 -10.30 -7.12 1.39
N GLY A 147 -9.78 -6.88 2.59
CA GLY A 147 -9.40 -7.94 3.53
C GLY A 147 -10.56 -8.85 3.94
N ALA A 148 -11.79 -8.33 4.01
CA ALA A 148 -12.97 -9.15 4.32
C ALA A 148 -13.28 -10.15 3.20
N TYR A 149 -13.23 -9.69 1.95
CA TYR A 149 -13.50 -10.48 0.76
C TYR A 149 -12.35 -11.44 0.42
N MET A 150 -11.11 -11.01 0.62
CA MET A 150 -9.93 -11.84 0.55
C MET A 150 -10.04 -13.03 1.52
N LYS A 151 -10.42 -12.78 2.79
CA LYS A 151 -10.61 -13.83 3.80
C LYS A 151 -11.74 -14.80 3.44
N ALA A 152 -12.79 -14.34 2.77
CA ALA A 152 -13.84 -15.22 2.27
C ALA A 152 -13.33 -16.22 1.23
N LEU A 153 -12.49 -15.77 0.28
CA LEU A 153 -11.87 -16.64 -0.73
C LEU A 153 -10.82 -17.58 -0.11
N GLU A 154 -9.98 -17.07 0.80
CA GLU A 154 -9.02 -17.89 1.56
C GLU A 154 -9.73 -19.02 2.31
N TYR A 155 -10.82 -18.71 3.00
CA TYR A 155 -11.62 -19.70 3.74
C TYR A 155 -12.27 -20.71 2.80
N ALA A 156 -12.87 -20.26 1.70
CA ALA A 156 -13.58 -21.14 0.76
C ALA A 156 -12.66 -22.09 0.00
N CYS A 157 -11.41 -21.70 -0.25
CA CYS A 157 -10.44 -22.49 -1.02
C CYS A 157 -9.39 -23.20 -0.15
N ASP A 158 -9.38 -22.97 1.17
CA ASP A 158 -8.32 -23.42 2.10
C ASP A 158 -6.90 -22.99 1.66
N ILE A 159 -6.76 -21.71 1.30
CA ILE A 159 -5.49 -21.10 0.86
C ILE A 159 -5.16 -19.86 1.68
N GLN A 160 -3.93 -19.36 1.55
CA GLN A 160 -3.53 -18.05 2.06
C GLN A 160 -3.21 -17.11 0.90
N ALA A 161 -3.67 -15.86 1.00
CA ALA A 161 -3.43 -14.84 0.01
C ALA A 161 -2.03 -14.23 0.14
N GLU A 162 -1.37 -14.02 -1.00
CA GLU A 162 -0.14 -13.24 -1.10
C GLU A 162 -0.49 -11.75 -1.17
N VAL A 163 -0.27 -11.03 -0.07
CA VAL A 163 -0.56 -9.58 -0.02
C VAL A 163 0.65 -8.79 -0.51
N VAL A 164 0.46 -7.98 -1.56
CA VAL A 164 1.54 -7.16 -2.17
C VAL A 164 1.58 -5.70 -1.69
N GLY A 165 0.53 -5.23 -1.02
CA GLY A 165 0.47 -3.89 -0.42
C GLY A 165 1.06 -3.79 0.99
N LYS A 166 1.16 -2.57 1.54
CA LYS A 166 1.56 -2.37 2.94
C LYS A 166 0.63 -3.17 3.88
N PRO A 167 1.14 -3.88 4.90
CA PRO A 167 2.50 -3.82 5.48
C PRO A 167 3.48 -4.87 4.92
N ALA A 168 3.23 -5.47 3.75
CA ALA A 168 4.11 -6.52 3.23
C ALA A 168 5.54 -5.99 3.02
N LYS A 169 6.54 -6.77 3.47
CA LYS A 169 7.97 -6.41 3.36
C LYS A 169 8.37 -6.07 1.92
N MET A 170 7.89 -6.89 0.98
CA MET A 170 8.14 -6.74 -0.46
C MET A 170 7.73 -5.36 -1.00
N PHE A 171 6.66 -4.75 -0.45
CA PHE A 171 6.23 -3.42 -0.84
C PHE A 171 7.30 -2.36 -0.53
N PHE A 172 7.84 -2.38 0.68
CA PHE A 172 8.87 -1.45 1.11
C PHE A 172 10.21 -1.74 0.41
N GLU A 173 10.58 -3.01 0.26
CA GLU A 173 11.79 -3.42 -0.46
C GLU A 173 11.77 -2.96 -1.91
N SER A 174 10.62 -3.06 -2.60
CA SER A 174 10.47 -2.52 -3.96
C SER A 174 10.68 -1.00 -4.01
N ALA A 175 10.06 -0.26 -3.10
CA ALA A 175 10.22 1.20 -3.04
C ALA A 175 11.68 1.60 -2.78
N LEU A 176 12.36 0.91 -1.87
CA LEU A 176 13.76 1.15 -1.54
C LEU A 176 14.71 0.80 -2.70
N ALA A 177 14.45 -0.30 -3.40
CA ALA A 177 15.22 -0.75 -4.56
C ALA A 177 15.13 0.26 -5.72
N GLU A 178 13.93 0.73 -6.06
CA GLU A 178 13.73 1.75 -7.10
C GLU A 178 14.40 3.08 -6.77
N LEU A 179 14.60 3.36 -5.49
CA LEU A 179 15.32 4.54 -5.02
C LEU A 179 16.83 4.31 -4.84
N GLY A 180 17.30 3.06 -4.90
CA GLY A 180 18.68 2.69 -4.62
C GLY A 180 19.14 3.11 -3.21
N VAL A 181 18.30 2.88 -2.20
CA VAL A 181 18.62 3.20 -0.78
C VAL A 181 18.48 1.99 0.11
N GLN A 182 19.34 1.90 1.13
CA GLN A 182 19.21 0.85 2.16
C GLN A 182 18.09 1.21 3.15
N PRO A 183 17.41 0.22 3.76
CA PRO A 183 16.31 0.47 4.70
C PRO A 183 16.68 1.44 5.84
N GLN A 184 17.89 1.32 6.39
CA GLN A 184 18.37 2.15 7.51
C GLN A 184 18.57 3.62 7.13
N GLN A 185 18.68 3.92 5.83
CA GLN A 185 18.80 5.25 5.27
C GLN A 185 17.44 5.89 4.94
N ALA A 186 16.34 5.16 5.15
CA ALA A 186 14.99 5.62 4.86
C ALA A 186 14.17 5.90 6.12
N ILE A 187 13.19 6.80 6.01
CA ILE A 187 12.15 7.02 7.02
C ILE A 187 10.75 6.97 6.40
N MET A 188 9.91 6.06 6.90
CA MET A 188 8.49 6.02 6.55
C MET A 188 7.72 7.06 7.36
N ILE A 189 6.86 7.87 6.74
CA ILE A 189 5.89 8.71 7.45
C ILE A 189 4.48 8.28 7.08
N GLY A 190 3.67 7.98 8.08
CA GLY A 190 2.32 7.48 7.86
C GLY A 190 1.42 7.67 9.06
N ASP A 191 0.12 7.61 8.83
CA ASP A 191 -0.90 7.69 9.87
C ASP A 191 -1.30 6.30 10.39
N ASP A 192 -1.06 5.26 9.60
CA ASP A 192 -1.44 3.89 9.93
C ASP A 192 -0.33 3.17 10.71
N ILE A 193 -0.59 2.90 12.00
CA ILE A 193 0.38 2.26 12.89
C ILE A 193 0.80 0.86 12.41
N VAL A 194 -0.11 0.11 11.79
CA VAL A 194 0.15 -1.26 11.36
C VAL A 194 0.74 -1.25 9.96
N ASN A 195 0.06 -0.61 9.01
CA ASN A 195 0.41 -0.68 7.60
C ASN A 195 1.66 0.13 7.28
N ASP A 196 1.79 1.34 7.83
CA ASP A 196 2.92 2.22 7.53
C ASP A 196 4.08 2.00 8.51
N VAL A 197 3.82 2.24 9.80
CA VAL A 197 4.88 2.25 10.82
C VAL A 197 5.38 0.84 11.10
N GLY A 198 4.48 -0.09 11.41
CA GLY A 198 4.82 -1.49 11.67
C GLY A 198 5.47 -2.17 10.47
N GLY A 199 4.90 -2.02 9.27
CA GLY A 199 5.47 -2.53 8.03
C GLY A 199 6.89 -2.03 7.77
N ALA A 200 7.11 -0.71 7.90
CA ALA A 200 8.44 -0.12 7.68
C ALA A 200 9.47 -0.59 8.72
N GLN A 201 9.10 -0.67 10.00
CA GLN A 201 9.99 -1.14 11.06
C GLN A 201 10.42 -2.60 10.87
N GLN A 202 9.51 -3.47 10.43
CA GLN A 202 9.82 -4.85 10.08
C GLN A 202 10.81 -4.96 8.90
N CYS A 203 10.89 -3.92 8.06
CA CYS A 203 11.87 -3.82 6.97
C CYS A 203 13.22 -3.22 7.42
N GLY A 204 13.37 -2.83 8.69
CA GLY A 204 14.57 -2.16 9.20
C GLY A 204 14.62 -0.66 8.91
N MET A 205 13.51 -0.05 8.49
CA MET A 205 13.41 1.40 8.28
C MET A 205 13.12 2.13 9.60
N ARG A 206 13.49 3.41 9.65
CA ARG A 206 12.90 4.31 10.65
C ARG A 206 11.46 4.62 10.24
N ALA A 207 10.59 4.90 11.20
CA ALA A 207 9.22 5.29 10.93
C ALA A 207 8.76 6.40 11.88
N LEU A 208 7.94 7.33 11.37
CA LEU A 208 7.31 8.40 12.12
C LEU A 208 5.81 8.36 11.90
N GLN A 209 5.06 8.16 13.00
CA GLN A 209 3.61 8.22 12.96
C GLN A 209 3.13 9.67 13.02
N VAL A 210 2.30 10.08 12.05
CA VAL A 210 1.57 11.35 12.15
C VAL A 210 0.24 11.15 12.85
N ARG A 211 -0.20 12.17 13.61
CA ARG A 211 -1.46 12.13 14.39
C ARG A 211 -2.65 12.70 13.60
N THR A 212 -2.64 12.48 12.30
CA THR A 212 -3.69 12.88 11.37
C THR A 212 -4.28 11.62 10.73
N GLY A 213 -5.33 11.74 9.90
CA GLY A 213 -5.86 10.60 9.15
C GLY A 213 -6.47 9.49 10.04
N LYS A 214 -5.97 8.25 9.89
CA LYS A 214 -6.46 7.04 10.58
C LYS A 214 -6.02 6.93 12.05
N TYR A 215 -5.14 7.82 12.53
CA TYR A 215 -4.62 7.79 13.90
C TYR A 215 -5.74 7.76 14.94
N ARG A 216 -5.61 6.87 15.94
CA ARG A 216 -6.44 6.84 17.14
C ARG A 216 -5.55 6.96 18.37
N SER A 217 -6.05 7.58 19.45
CA SER A 217 -5.30 7.74 20.70
C SER A 217 -4.81 6.41 21.29
N VAL A 218 -5.57 5.32 21.07
CA VAL A 218 -5.22 3.95 21.46
C VAL A 218 -3.98 3.39 20.75
N ASP A 219 -3.60 3.92 19.58
CA ASP A 219 -2.43 3.47 18.82
C ASP A 219 -1.11 3.81 19.52
N THR A 220 -1.15 4.71 20.53
CA THR A 220 0.01 5.04 21.38
C THR A 220 0.45 3.86 22.27
N ILE A 221 -0.38 2.82 22.42
CA ILE A 221 -0.22 1.72 23.39
C ILE A 221 0.08 0.39 22.68
N GLN A 222 0.97 0.38 21.67
CA GLN A 222 1.53 -0.86 21.13
C GLN A 222 2.98 -1.06 21.60
N PRO A 223 3.24 -1.89 22.64
CA PRO A 223 4.58 -2.07 23.21
C PRO A 223 5.63 -2.63 22.24
N ALA A 224 5.19 -3.33 21.19
CA ALA A 224 6.06 -3.98 20.21
C ALA A 224 6.61 -3.02 19.13
N LEU A 225 5.98 -1.86 18.91
CA LEU A 225 6.38 -0.87 17.91
C LEU A 225 7.03 0.31 18.62
N ARG A 226 8.34 0.23 18.85
CA ARG A 226 9.08 1.28 19.58
C ARG A 226 9.18 2.54 18.73
N MET A 227 8.76 3.67 19.30
CA MET A 227 9.09 5.00 18.80
C MET A 227 10.60 5.22 18.89
N GLY A 228 11.25 5.56 17.77
CA GLY A 228 12.68 5.85 17.72
C GLY A 228 13.06 6.98 18.68
N HIS A 229 14.18 6.79 19.37
CA HIS A 229 14.86 7.68 20.33
C HIS A 229 14.32 9.11 20.44
N ARG A 230 13.72 9.44 21.59
CA ARG A 230 13.67 10.83 22.07
C ARG A 230 15.11 11.29 22.27
N GLY A 231 15.61 12.17 21.40
CA GLY A 231 16.85 12.88 21.65
C GLY A 231 16.77 13.54 23.03
N ARG A 232 17.64 13.12 23.96
CA ARG A 232 17.88 13.85 25.20
C ARG A 232 18.29 15.26 24.81
N ARG A 233 17.39 16.23 24.96
CA ARG A 233 17.81 17.62 25.14
C ARG A 233 18.55 17.65 26.48
N GLY A 234 19.87 17.54 26.40
CA GLY A 234 20.74 18.00 27.48
C GLY A 234 20.50 19.50 27.60
N ASN A 235 19.71 19.89 28.60
CA ASN A 235 19.59 21.28 28.99
C ASN A 235 20.83 21.59 29.83
N ASN A 236 21.66 22.49 29.33
CA ASN A 236 22.80 23.05 30.04
C ASN A 236 22.32 24.26 30.87
N SER A 237 23.02 24.55 31.98
CA SER A 237 22.82 25.64 32.97
C SER A 237 21.67 25.40 33.98
N ARG A 238 21.87 25.47 35.30
CA ARG A 238 22.83 26.22 36.15
C ARG A 238 23.42 25.38 37.27
#